data_AF-A0A7Y0TPJ5-F1
#
_entry.id   AF-A0A7Y0TPJ5-F1
#
_cell.length_a   1.000
_cell.length_b   1.000
_cell.length_c   1.000
_cell.angle_alpha   90.00
_cell.angle_beta   90.00
_cell.angle_gamma   90.00
#
_symmetry.space_group_name_H-M   'P 1'
#
loop_
_entity.id
_entity.type
_entity.pdbx_description
1 polymer ?
#
loop_
_entity_poly.entity_id
_entity_poly.type
_entity_poly.pdbx_seq_one_letter_code
_entity_poly.pdbx_strand_id
1 'polypeptide(L)'
;MTNKVNATTFKNVMGSLDGKGDIDCSHKGLTSLKGCPVIVEGHFNCSGNQLTTLEGCPYKVGGDFACSDNLLTTLEGTPEEVENFDCSHNQLTSLEGAPKVVQGDFDCNSNRLTSLEGTPKRVKGNFDCSGNQLTTLEGGPHKVGGDFACSDNLLTTLEGSPHEVIDFDCSHNQLTSLDGGPDEVRGDFDCSNNQLTSLGGSPDFVVGDFSCAGNQLTSLKGGPVEVYGNFDCSNHNLTSLKGAPKEVGGYFNCSGNQLTSLRGTPQEVGNLNCSNNQLTSFEGIPDKIQGDFDCSDNQLTSLKGTPKKVKGNFDCSGNQLTSLKGSPKKVKGNFNCSRNKLITLEGALKKIGGDFITGENAEKFTEEKVRAICNIKGNYIDVSLLP
;
A
#
# COMPACT_ATOMS: atom_id res chain seq x y z
N MET A 1 2.35 24.79 -45.42
CA MET A 1 1.00 24.19 -45.32
C MET A 1 0.90 23.55 -43.95
N THR A 2 0.29 24.26 -43.00
CA THR A 2 -0.04 23.69 -41.69
C THR A 2 -1.16 22.69 -41.93
N ASN A 3 -0.90 21.39 -41.71
CA ASN A 3 -1.94 20.39 -41.64
C ASN A 3 -2.89 20.81 -40.52
N LYS A 4 -4.05 21.39 -40.88
CA LYS A 4 -5.18 21.46 -39.97
C LYS A 4 -5.55 20.01 -39.68
N VAL A 5 -5.10 19.49 -38.55
CA VAL A 5 -5.71 18.29 -37.97
C VAL A 5 -7.19 18.64 -37.83
N ASN A 6 -8.05 18.00 -38.61
CA ASN A 6 -9.48 18.23 -38.50
C ASN A 6 -9.89 17.86 -37.08
N ALA A 7 -10.45 18.81 -36.33
CA ALA A 7 -10.91 18.56 -34.97
C ALA A 7 -11.94 17.42 -34.97
N THR A 8 -11.68 16.38 -34.18
CA THR A 8 -12.61 15.27 -33.97
C THR A 8 -13.61 15.72 -32.91
N THR A 9 -14.76 16.24 -33.33
CA THR A 9 -15.78 16.77 -32.42
C THR A 9 -16.77 15.69 -31.98
N PHE A 10 -17.38 15.87 -30.81
CA PHE A 10 -18.47 15.03 -30.33
C PHE A 10 -19.55 14.83 -31.41
N LYS A 11 -20.06 15.91 -32.02
CA LYS A 11 -21.10 15.83 -33.05
C LYS A 11 -20.70 14.98 -34.25
N ASN A 12 -19.43 15.01 -34.65
CA ASN A 12 -18.94 14.26 -35.81
C ASN A 12 -18.83 12.76 -35.51
N VAL A 13 -18.55 12.38 -34.26
CA VAL A 13 -18.35 10.98 -33.86
C VAL A 13 -19.63 10.33 -33.33
N MET A 14 -20.36 11.05 -32.47
CA MET A 14 -21.53 10.54 -31.75
C MET A 14 -22.87 10.92 -32.40
N GLY A 15 -22.86 11.88 -33.32
CA GLY A 15 -24.09 12.43 -33.90
C GLY A 15 -24.86 13.34 -32.91
N SER A 16 -26.18 13.37 -33.04
CA SER A 16 -27.06 14.13 -32.14
C SER A 16 -27.70 13.17 -31.15
N LEU A 17 -27.46 13.39 -29.86
CA LEU A 17 -28.13 12.68 -28.76
C LEU A 17 -29.11 13.61 -28.05
N ASP A 18 -30.12 13.07 -27.37
CA ASP A 18 -31.13 13.87 -26.67
C ASP A 18 -30.79 14.18 -25.20
N GLY A 19 -29.77 13.50 -24.65
CA GLY A 19 -29.28 13.71 -23.28
C GLY A 19 -30.13 13.06 -22.18
N LYS A 20 -31.11 12.21 -22.50
CA LYS A 20 -32.02 11.63 -21.48
C LYS A 20 -31.46 10.46 -20.69
N GLY A 21 -30.29 9.95 -21.08
CA GLY A 21 -29.64 8.84 -20.40
C GLY A 21 -28.14 9.05 -20.41
N ASP A 22 -27.40 7.98 -20.14
CA ASP A 22 -25.95 8.01 -20.08
C ASP A 22 -25.35 8.30 -21.46
N ILE A 23 -24.31 9.13 -21.45
CA ILE A 23 -23.50 9.41 -22.64
C ILE A 23 -22.07 8.98 -22.33
N ASP A 24 -21.65 7.91 -23.01
CA ASP A 24 -20.26 7.48 -23.04
C ASP A 24 -19.64 7.80 -24.41
N CYS A 25 -18.73 8.76 -24.40
CA CYS A 25 -17.90 9.15 -25.55
C CYS A 25 -16.40 8.95 -25.27
N SER A 26 -16.07 8.05 -24.35
CA SER A 26 -14.70 7.70 -24.01
C SER A 26 -13.95 7.02 -25.16
N HIS A 27 -12.63 7.20 -25.20
CA HIS A 27 -11.71 6.54 -26.15
C HIS A 27 -12.10 6.71 -27.64
N LYS A 28 -12.62 7.89 -28.01
CA LYS A 28 -13.07 8.20 -29.37
C LYS A 28 -12.10 9.10 -30.15
N GLY A 29 -10.97 9.48 -29.53
CA GLY A 29 -10.01 10.41 -30.12
C GLY A 29 -10.57 11.82 -30.28
N LEU A 30 -11.52 12.21 -29.41
CA LEU A 30 -12.12 13.53 -29.43
C LEU A 30 -11.09 14.59 -29.07
N THR A 31 -11.12 15.70 -29.81
CA THR A 31 -10.35 16.91 -29.49
C THR A 31 -11.27 18.06 -29.05
N SER A 32 -12.58 17.87 -29.10
CA SER A 32 -13.58 18.87 -28.67
C SER A 32 -14.93 18.21 -28.39
N LEU A 33 -15.64 18.68 -27.36
CA LEU A 33 -16.99 18.25 -27.03
C LEU A 33 -18.08 19.05 -27.76
N LYS A 34 -17.71 19.86 -28.75
CA LYS A 34 -18.66 20.66 -29.53
C LYS A 34 -19.81 19.81 -30.09
N GLY A 35 -21.03 20.22 -29.73
CA GLY A 35 -22.28 19.59 -30.13
C GLY A 35 -22.75 18.46 -29.20
N CYS A 36 -22.11 18.30 -28.04
CA CYS A 36 -22.68 17.56 -26.93
C CYS A 36 -24.02 18.18 -26.46
N PRO A 37 -25.00 17.38 -26.00
CA PRO A 37 -26.19 17.92 -25.35
C PRO A 37 -25.83 18.78 -24.15
N VAL A 38 -26.58 19.87 -23.97
CA VAL A 38 -26.36 20.82 -22.88
C VAL A 38 -26.74 20.25 -21.51
N ILE A 39 -27.69 19.31 -21.48
CA ILE A 39 -28.11 18.58 -20.29
C ILE A 39 -27.94 17.09 -20.57
N VAL A 40 -27.39 16.37 -19.61
CA VAL A 40 -27.36 14.90 -19.56
C VAL A 40 -28.04 14.48 -18.26
N GLU A 41 -29.13 13.72 -18.35
CA GLU A 41 -29.90 13.27 -17.18
C GLU A 41 -29.21 12.11 -16.43
N GLY A 42 -28.34 11.36 -17.11
CA GLY A 42 -27.55 10.26 -16.55
C GLY A 42 -26.07 10.61 -16.33
N HIS A 43 -25.21 9.61 -16.52
CA HIS A 43 -23.75 9.72 -16.44
C HIS A 43 -23.16 10.32 -17.74
N PHE A 44 -22.09 11.10 -17.61
CA PHE A 44 -21.34 11.65 -18.74
C PHE A 44 -19.87 11.23 -18.66
N ASN A 45 -19.43 10.39 -19.60
CA ASN A 45 -18.05 9.94 -19.69
C ASN A 45 -17.40 10.44 -21.00
N CYS A 46 -16.36 11.26 -20.87
CA CYS A 46 -15.53 11.74 -21.97
C CYS A 46 -14.04 11.37 -21.83
N SER A 47 -13.74 10.36 -21.02
CA SER A 47 -12.37 9.95 -20.69
C SER A 47 -11.58 9.36 -21.86
N GLY A 48 -10.25 9.33 -21.77
CA GLY A 48 -9.40 8.65 -22.74
C GLY A 48 -9.37 9.30 -24.12
N ASN A 49 -9.46 10.63 -24.17
CA ASN A 49 -9.50 11.41 -25.40
C ASN A 49 -8.28 12.35 -25.51
N GLN A 50 -8.34 13.35 -26.39
CA GLN A 50 -7.30 14.35 -26.60
C GLN A 50 -7.84 15.75 -26.28
N LEU A 51 -8.73 15.86 -25.31
CA LEU A 51 -9.35 17.12 -24.92
C LEU A 51 -8.33 17.97 -24.16
N THR A 52 -8.20 19.24 -24.55
CA THR A 52 -7.38 20.24 -23.83
C THR A 52 -8.22 21.17 -22.96
N THR A 53 -9.53 21.23 -23.21
CA THR A 53 -10.53 22.03 -22.49
C THR A 53 -11.86 21.28 -22.47
N LEU A 54 -12.72 21.61 -21.52
CA LEU A 54 -14.09 21.09 -21.45
C LEU A 54 -15.12 22.02 -22.15
N GLU A 55 -14.68 22.89 -23.06
CA GLU A 55 -15.57 23.71 -23.87
C GLU A 55 -16.56 22.83 -24.66
N GLY A 56 -17.85 23.08 -24.46
CA GLY A 56 -18.95 22.32 -25.06
C GLY A 56 -19.39 21.10 -24.24
N CYS A 57 -18.88 20.90 -23.02
CA CYS A 57 -19.46 19.97 -22.06
C CYS A 57 -20.93 20.28 -21.75
N PRO A 58 -21.70 19.28 -21.32
CA PRO A 58 -22.99 19.51 -20.68
C PRO A 58 -22.82 20.41 -19.46
N TYR A 59 -23.65 21.43 -19.32
CA TYR A 59 -23.63 22.29 -18.11
C TYR A 59 -24.31 21.60 -16.92
N LYS A 60 -25.12 20.58 -17.18
CA LYS A 60 -25.80 19.76 -16.17
C LYS A 60 -25.63 18.28 -16.50
N VAL A 61 -25.16 17.53 -15.51
CA VAL A 61 -25.07 16.07 -15.53
C VAL A 61 -25.78 15.55 -14.29
N GLY A 62 -26.67 14.57 -14.46
CA GLY A 62 -27.51 14.05 -13.38
C GLY A 62 -26.84 13.01 -12.50
N GLY A 63 -25.83 12.32 -13.03
CA GLY A 63 -25.00 11.35 -12.29
C GLY A 63 -23.52 11.74 -12.33
N ASP A 64 -22.68 10.77 -12.68
CA ASP A 64 -21.22 10.91 -12.68
C ASP A 64 -20.72 11.72 -13.87
N PHE A 65 -19.63 12.45 -13.65
CA PHE A 65 -18.89 13.13 -14.70
C PHE A 65 -17.44 12.64 -14.70
N ALA A 66 -17.07 11.94 -15.78
CA ALA A 66 -15.71 11.44 -15.98
C ALA A 66 -15.06 12.13 -17.19
N CYS A 67 -13.88 12.71 -16.95
CA CYS A 67 -13.05 13.38 -17.95
C CYS A 67 -11.57 13.00 -17.84
N SER A 68 -11.28 11.87 -17.21
CA SER A 68 -9.95 11.30 -17.03
C SER A 68 -9.21 10.99 -18.33
N ASP A 69 -7.89 10.80 -18.26
CA ASP A 69 -7.06 10.40 -19.39
C ASP A 69 -7.21 11.35 -20.61
N ASN A 70 -7.00 12.64 -20.37
CA ASN A 70 -7.07 13.68 -21.39
C ASN A 70 -5.81 14.58 -21.30
N LEU A 71 -5.85 15.74 -21.97
CA LEU A 71 -4.79 16.73 -21.95
C LEU A 71 -5.28 18.05 -21.31
N LEU A 72 -6.26 17.97 -20.40
CA LEU A 72 -6.90 19.13 -19.79
C LEU A 72 -5.89 19.91 -18.94
N THR A 73 -5.91 21.23 -19.08
CA THR A 73 -5.14 22.16 -18.24
C THR A 73 -6.04 23.02 -17.34
N THR A 74 -7.35 22.93 -17.51
CA THR A 74 -8.38 23.64 -16.74
C THR A 74 -9.65 22.81 -16.67
N LEU A 75 -10.43 22.99 -15.60
CA LEU A 75 -11.77 22.42 -15.43
C LEU A 75 -12.88 23.42 -15.77
N GLU A 76 -12.55 24.58 -16.34
CA GLU A 76 -13.57 25.52 -16.81
C GLU A 76 -14.55 24.84 -17.78
N GLY A 77 -15.84 24.90 -17.44
CA GLY A 77 -16.92 24.28 -18.22
C GLY A 77 -17.44 22.96 -17.66
N THR A 78 -16.91 22.44 -16.54
CA THR A 78 -17.56 21.32 -15.84
C THR A 78 -18.94 21.71 -15.30
N PRO A 79 -19.85 20.74 -15.11
CA PRO A 79 -21.11 20.97 -14.39
C PRO A 79 -20.87 21.48 -12.96
N GLU A 80 -21.80 22.28 -12.43
CA GLU A 80 -21.67 22.80 -11.07
C GLU A 80 -21.86 21.73 -9.97
N GLU A 81 -22.68 20.70 -10.25
CA GLU A 81 -23.01 19.62 -9.33
C GLU A 81 -23.02 18.29 -10.05
N VAL A 82 -22.44 17.25 -9.43
CA VAL A 82 -22.38 15.87 -9.95
C VAL A 82 -22.44 14.85 -8.81
N GLU A 83 -22.69 13.58 -9.14
CA GLU A 83 -22.62 12.48 -8.18
C GLU A 83 -21.16 12.16 -7.85
N ASN A 84 -20.43 11.54 -8.79
CA ASN A 84 -18.97 11.38 -8.73
C ASN A 84 -18.27 12.28 -9.77
N PHE A 85 -17.05 12.71 -9.48
CA PHE A 85 -16.24 13.52 -10.39
C PHE A 85 -14.85 12.91 -10.56
N ASP A 86 -14.51 12.53 -11.79
CA ASP A 86 -13.19 12.02 -12.15
C ASP A 86 -12.53 12.93 -13.19
N CYS A 87 -11.42 13.56 -12.78
CA CYS A 87 -10.55 14.37 -13.62
C CYS A 87 -9.09 13.89 -13.58
N SER A 88 -8.87 12.64 -13.19
CA SER A 88 -7.55 12.02 -13.07
C SER A 88 -6.79 11.98 -14.40
N HIS A 89 -5.47 11.78 -14.36
CA HIS A 89 -4.63 11.59 -15.54
C HIS A 89 -4.77 12.72 -16.59
N ASN A 90 -4.57 13.97 -16.15
CA ASN A 90 -4.62 15.16 -16.98
C ASN A 90 -3.35 16.01 -16.78
N GLN A 91 -3.39 17.29 -17.16
CA GLN A 91 -2.28 18.24 -16.98
C GLN A 91 -2.72 19.44 -16.12
N LEU A 92 -3.67 19.22 -15.20
CA LEU A 92 -4.22 20.27 -14.35
C LEU A 92 -3.16 20.78 -13.37
N THR A 93 -3.04 22.10 -13.24
CA THR A 93 -2.19 22.75 -12.23
C THR A 93 -3.00 23.33 -11.06
N SER A 94 -4.32 23.43 -11.22
CA SER A 94 -5.28 23.89 -10.22
C SER A 94 -6.62 23.18 -10.42
N LEU A 95 -7.44 23.12 -9.37
CA LEU A 95 -8.83 22.63 -9.44
C LEU A 95 -9.84 23.77 -9.57
N GLU A 96 -9.40 24.99 -9.89
CA GLU A 96 -10.31 26.07 -10.26
C GLU A 96 -11.22 25.64 -11.42
N GLY A 97 -12.51 25.87 -11.25
CA GLY A 97 -13.55 25.47 -12.20
C GLY A 97 -14.18 24.11 -11.91
N ALA A 98 -13.63 23.29 -11.01
CA ALA A 98 -14.21 22.00 -10.62
C ALA A 98 -15.67 22.14 -10.11
N PRO A 99 -16.47 21.06 -10.14
CA PRO A 99 -17.81 21.07 -9.57
C PRO A 99 -17.80 21.55 -8.11
N LYS A 100 -18.76 22.41 -7.76
CA LYS A 100 -18.89 22.97 -6.40
C LYS A 100 -19.47 21.96 -5.42
N VAL A 101 -20.26 21.01 -5.91
CA VAL A 101 -20.90 19.96 -5.13
C VAL A 101 -20.63 18.61 -5.78
N VAL A 102 -19.94 17.74 -5.05
CA VAL A 102 -19.72 16.33 -5.42
C VAL A 102 -20.30 15.48 -4.30
N GLN A 103 -21.23 14.59 -4.64
CA GLN A 103 -21.99 13.83 -3.64
C GLN A 103 -21.35 12.51 -3.24
N GLY A 104 -20.53 11.92 -4.11
CA GLY A 104 -19.76 10.70 -3.87
C GLY A 104 -18.28 11.01 -3.89
N ASP A 105 -17.57 10.43 -4.85
CA ASP A 105 -16.11 10.42 -4.98
C ASP A 105 -15.60 11.60 -5.81
N PHE A 106 -14.44 12.11 -5.44
CA PHE A 106 -13.71 13.13 -6.17
C PHE A 106 -12.29 12.63 -6.44
N ASP A 107 -12.00 12.35 -7.71
CA ASP A 107 -10.71 11.89 -8.16
C ASP A 107 -10.01 12.95 -9.03
N CYS A 108 -8.84 13.39 -8.58
CA CYS A 108 -7.94 14.29 -9.29
C CYS A 108 -6.51 13.78 -9.34
N ASN A 109 -6.31 12.47 -9.17
CA ASN A 109 -5.00 11.86 -9.16
C ASN A 109 -4.23 12.06 -10.48
N SER A 110 -2.91 11.89 -10.44
CA SER A 110 -2.05 11.91 -11.63
C SER A 110 -2.18 13.18 -12.48
N ASN A 111 -2.05 14.34 -11.83
CA ASN A 111 -2.09 15.66 -12.45
C ASN A 111 -0.77 16.41 -12.17
N ARG A 112 -0.78 17.75 -12.23
CA ARG A 112 0.35 18.62 -11.87
C ARG A 112 -0.06 19.65 -10.82
N LEU A 113 -1.00 19.27 -9.94
CA LEU A 113 -1.55 20.16 -8.92
C LEU A 113 -0.47 20.53 -7.92
N THR A 114 -0.37 21.81 -7.59
CA THR A 114 0.49 22.33 -6.52
C THR A 114 -0.31 22.78 -5.29
N SER A 115 -1.64 22.76 -5.39
CA SER A 115 -2.59 23.19 -4.38
C SER A 115 -3.93 22.47 -4.59
N LEU A 116 -4.68 22.25 -3.50
CA LEU A 116 -6.04 21.73 -3.54
C LEU A 116 -7.10 22.86 -3.54
N GLU A 117 -6.70 24.12 -3.71
CA GLU A 117 -7.65 25.21 -3.92
C GLU A 117 -8.55 24.92 -5.14
N GLY A 118 -9.85 25.12 -4.94
CA GLY A 118 -10.89 24.84 -5.93
C GLY A 118 -11.66 23.53 -5.68
N THR A 119 -11.20 22.65 -4.78
CA THR A 119 -11.98 21.46 -4.41
C THR A 119 -13.27 21.82 -3.68
N PRO A 120 -14.30 20.95 -3.75
CA PRO A 120 -15.39 20.95 -2.79
C PRO A 120 -14.82 20.88 -1.36
N LYS A 121 -15.45 21.61 -0.43
CA LYS A 121 -15.03 21.58 0.98
C LYS A 121 -15.48 20.32 1.72
N ARG A 122 -16.43 19.58 1.14
CA ARG A 122 -16.95 18.32 1.68
C ARG A 122 -17.16 17.34 0.54
N VAL A 123 -16.67 16.12 0.73
CA VAL A 123 -16.82 14.98 -0.17
C VAL A 123 -17.42 13.85 0.67
N LYS A 124 -18.49 13.18 0.21
CA LYS A 124 -19.12 12.12 1.05
C LYS A 124 -18.49 10.76 0.81
N GLY A 125 -17.94 10.51 -0.38
CA GLY A 125 -17.18 9.32 -0.70
C GLY A 125 -15.68 9.54 -0.51
N ASN A 126 -14.91 9.02 -1.46
CA ASN A 126 -13.45 9.02 -1.47
C ASN A 126 -12.90 10.32 -2.09
N PHE A 127 -11.73 10.74 -1.62
CA PHE A 127 -10.97 11.85 -2.20
C PHE A 127 -9.57 11.38 -2.55
N ASP A 128 -9.25 11.38 -3.85
CA ASP A 128 -7.93 10.99 -4.35
C ASP A 128 -7.24 12.17 -5.03
N CYS A 129 -6.10 12.56 -4.48
CA CYS A 129 -5.19 13.58 -5.02
C CYS A 129 -3.76 13.06 -5.20
N SER A 130 -3.58 11.74 -5.25
CA SER A 130 -2.29 11.09 -5.41
C SER A 130 -1.59 11.45 -6.73
N GLY A 131 -0.27 11.29 -6.80
CA GLY A 131 0.47 11.52 -8.05
C GLY A 131 0.46 12.97 -8.54
N ASN A 132 0.62 13.93 -7.63
CA ASN A 132 0.63 15.36 -7.92
C ASN A 132 1.95 16.02 -7.44
N GLN A 133 1.97 17.35 -7.33
CA GLN A 133 3.11 18.14 -6.86
C GLN A 133 2.74 18.93 -5.60
N LEU A 134 1.84 18.40 -4.77
CA LEU A 134 1.36 19.06 -3.55
C LEU A 134 2.46 19.09 -2.51
N THR A 135 2.64 20.23 -1.84
CA THR A 135 3.54 20.37 -0.69
C THR A 135 2.82 20.47 0.65
N THR A 136 1.50 20.71 0.61
CA THR A 136 0.57 20.77 1.73
C THR A 136 -0.82 20.32 1.28
N LEU A 137 -1.70 19.92 2.22
CA LEU A 137 -3.10 19.60 1.97
C LEU A 137 -4.04 20.80 2.21
N GLU A 138 -3.49 21.96 2.59
CA GLU A 138 -4.25 23.21 2.70
C GLU A 138 -5.07 23.49 1.42
N GLY A 139 -6.29 23.96 1.62
CA GLY A 139 -7.23 24.22 0.53
C GLY A 139 -8.16 23.04 0.20
N GLY A 140 -7.80 21.81 0.58
CA GLY A 140 -8.58 20.60 0.34
C GLY A 140 -9.90 20.47 1.12
N PRO A 141 -10.61 19.33 0.96
CA PRO A 141 -11.81 19.05 1.74
C PRO A 141 -11.47 18.77 3.20
N HIS A 142 -12.15 19.46 4.12
CA HIS A 142 -12.00 19.23 5.57
C HIS A 142 -12.87 18.08 6.08
N LYS A 143 -13.79 17.58 5.25
CA LYS A 143 -14.68 16.46 5.57
C LYS A 143 -14.78 15.52 4.39
N VAL A 144 -14.21 14.33 4.55
CA VAL A 144 -14.26 13.21 3.62
C VAL A 144 -14.95 12.05 4.33
N GLY A 145 -15.91 11.39 3.66
CA GLY A 145 -16.71 10.34 4.29
C GLY A 145 -16.16 8.93 4.07
N GLY A 146 -15.29 8.75 3.08
CA GLY A 146 -14.58 7.52 2.79
C GLY A 146 -13.07 7.68 2.96
N ASP A 147 -12.34 7.26 1.94
CA ASP A 147 -10.88 7.19 1.93
C ASP A 147 -10.27 8.52 1.49
N PHE A 148 -9.10 8.84 2.03
CA PHE A 148 -8.32 10.00 1.61
C PHE A 148 -6.93 9.55 1.16
N ALA A 149 -6.70 9.64 -0.15
CA ALA A 149 -5.42 9.29 -0.78
C ALA A 149 -4.67 10.54 -1.24
N CYS A 150 -3.44 10.70 -0.76
CA CYS A 150 -2.54 11.79 -1.09
C CYS A 150 -1.09 11.32 -1.32
N SER A 151 -0.93 10.04 -1.65
CA SER A 151 0.36 9.43 -1.95
C SER A 151 1.03 10.02 -3.19
N ASP A 152 2.33 9.76 -3.36
CA ASP A 152 3.11 10.22 -4.51
C ASP A 152 3.00 11.75 -4.75
N ASN A 153 3.30 12.52 -3.71
CA ASN A 153 3.33 13.97 -3.73
C ASN A 153 4.66 14.50 -3.16
N LEU A 154 4.74 15.79 -2.87
CA LEU A 154 5.90 16.45 -2.27
C LEU A 154 5.55 16.97 -0.86
N LEU A 155 4.60 16.35 -0.16
CA LEU A 155 4.10 16.81 1.13
C LEU A 155 5.20 16.78 2.17
N THR A 156 5.38 17.89 2.89
CA THR A 156 6.29 17.98 4.04
C THR A 156 5.56 18.00 5.37
N THR A 157 4.23 18.15 5.34
CA THR A 157 3.31 18.20 6.48
C THR A 157 1.94 17.66 6.05
N LEU A 158 1.15 17.19 7.01
CA LEU A 158 -0.24 16.78 6.81
C LEU A 158 -1.26 17.88 7.16
N GLU A 159 -0.81 19.07 7.54
CA GLU A 159 -1.69 20.22 7.79
C GLU A 159 -2.67 20.43 6.63
N GLY A 160 -3.96 20.57 6.98
CA GLY A 160 -5.07 20.63 6.02
C GLY A 160 -5.73 19.28 5.70
N SER A 161 -5.22 18.17 6.23
CA SER A 161 -5.88 16.86 6.17
C SER A 161 -7.29 16.90 6.81
N PRO A 162 -8.25 16.08 6.34
CA PRO A 162 -9.44 15.79 7.12
C PRO A 162 -9.10 15.15 8.48
N HIS A 163 -9.92 15.41 9.49
CA HIS A 163 -9.75 14.90 10.86
C HIS A 163 -10.18 13.43 11.03
N GLU A 164 -11.17 12.99 10.26
CA GLU A 164 -11.75 11.65 10.34
C GLU A 164 -11.87 11.09 8.92
N VAL A 165 -11.36 9.88 8.70
CA VAL A 165 -11.45 9.15 7.43
C VAL A 165 -11.60 7.65 7.67
N ILE A 166 -11.96 6.90 6.63
CA ILE A 166 -11.93 5.44 6.67
C ILE A 166 -10.47 4.99 6.52
N ASP A 167 -9.90 5.14 5.33
CA ASP A 167 -8.49 4.89 5.04
C ASP A 167 -7.72 6.19 4.79
N PHE A 168 -6.44 6.23 5.18
CA PHE A 168 -5.55 7.37 4.95
C PHE A 168 -4.23 6.91 4.33
N ASP A 169 -3.99 7.28 3.08
CA ASP A 169 -2.72 7.02 2.39
C ASP A 169 -1.96 8.33 2.15
N CYS A 170 -0.84 8.48 2.85
CA CYS A 170 0.13 9.56 2.68
C CYS A 170 1.53 9.05 2.33
N SER A 171 1.60 7.82 1.79
CA SER A 171 2.86 7.20 1.39
C SER A 171 3.58 7.97 0.28
N HIS A 172 4.88 7.71 0.10
CA HIS A 172 5.68 8.29 -0.99
C HIS A 172 5.65 9.83 -1.02
N ASN A 173 5.95 10.44 0.13
CA ASN A 173 6.02 11.88 0.31
C ASN A 173 7.35 12.29 0.95
N GLN A 174 7.44 13.52 1.47
CA GLN A 174 8.62 14.07 2.14
C GLN A 174 8.33 14.40 3.61
N LEU A 175 7.39 13.68 4.24
CA LEU A 175 6.95 13.93 5.61
C LEU A 175 8.09 13.65 6.60
N THR A 176 8.27 14.56 7.56
CA THR A 176 9.22 14.39 8.68
C THR A 176 8.50 14.16 10.02
N SER A 177 7.20 14.43 10.06
CA SER A 177 6.26 14.23 11.16
C SER A 177 4.89 13.83 10.59
N LEU A 178 4.05 13.16 11.40
CA LEU A 178 2.63 12.91 11.10
C LEU A 178 1.69 13.94 11.74
N ASP A 179 2.25 14.97 12.40
CA ASP A 179 1.45 16.08 12.94
C ASP A 179 0.60 16.73 11.84
N GLY A 180 -0.65 17.04 12.18
CA GLY A 180 -1.65 17.57 11.25
C GLY A 180 -2.42 16.49 10.47
N GLY A 181 -2.07 15.20 10.64
CA GLY A 181 -2.83 14.07 10.09
C GLY A 181 -4.20 13.86 10.74
N PRO A 182 -4.99 12.89 10.26
CA PRO A 182 -6.29 12.56 10.84
C PRO A 182 -6.16 12.06 12.28
N ASP A 183 -7.10 12.49 13.13
CA ASP A 183 -7.21 12.08 14.53
C ASP A 183 -7.83 10.67 14.65
N GLU A 184 -8.74 10.31 13.74
CA GLU A 184 -9.40 9.00 13.70
C GLU A 184 -9.32 8.38 12.29
N VAL A 185 -8.76 7.17 12.21
CA VAL A 185 -8.69 6.35 11.00
C VAL A 185 -9.30 4.99 11.30
N ARG A 186 -10.37 4.65 10.59
CA ARG A 186 -11.21 3.47 10.90
C ARG A 186 -10.87 2.23 10.09
N GLY A 187 -9.99 2.34 9.12
CA GLY A 187 -9.42 1.25 8.34
C GLY A 187 -7.90 1.35 8.33
N ASP A 188 -7.31 1.54 7.15
CA ASP A 188 -5.88 1.47 6.89
C ASP A 188 -5.19 2.84 7.02
N PHE A 189 -3.96 2.85 7.53
CA PHE A 189 -3.10 4.03 7.60
C PHE A 189 -1.73 3.72 6.99
N ASP A 190 -1.44 4.30 5.84
CA ASP A 190 -0.16 4.16 5.16
C ASP A 190 0.62 5.48 5.16
N CYS A 191 1.78 5.46 5.82
CA CYS A 191 2.77 6.55 5.83
C CYS A 191 4.15 6.08 5.36
N SER A 192 4.21 4.98 4.61
CA SER A 192 5.44 4.40 4.10
C SER A 192 6.18 5.33 3.14
N ASN A 193 7.48 5.09 2.98
CA ASN A 193 8.35 5.79 2.03
C ASN A 193 8.32 7.33 2.22
N ASN A 194 8.49 7.76 3.47
CA ASN A 194 8.63 9.16 3.87
C ASN A 194 10.00 9.39 4.54
N GLN A 195 10.17 10.52 5.21
CA GLN A 195 11.39 10.89 5.95
C GLN A 195 11.17 10.90 7.47
N LEU A 196 10.21 10.10 7.97
CA LEU A 196 9.84 10.09 9.38
C LEU A 196 10.98 9.55 10.24
N THR A 197 11.23 10.23 11.35
CA THR A 197 12.20 9.80 12.39
C THR A 197 11.52 9.33 13.68
N SER A 198 10.23 9.62 13.82
CA SER A 198 9.33 9.13 14.86
C SER A 198 7.92 8.96 14.30
N LEU A 199 7.06 8.25 15.01
CA LEU A 199 5.65 8.11 14.66
C LEU A 199 4.74 9.07 15.45
N GLY A 200 5.31 10.12 16.05
CA GLY A 200 4.49 11.15 16.69
C GLY A 200 3.49 11.76 15.70
N GLY A 201 2.24 11.91 16.13
CA GLY A 201 1.14 12.37 15.29
C GLY A 201 0.35 11.25 14.60
N SER A 202 0.76 9.98 14.70
CA SER A 202 -0.04 8.86 14.19
C SER A 202 -1.30 8.63 15.03
N PRO A 203 -2.38 8.08 14.46
CA PRO A 203 -3.54 7.64 15.24
C PRO A 203 -3.14 6.57 16.27
N ASP A 204 -3.73 6.66 17.48
CA ASP A 204 -3.46 5.71 18.57
C ASP A 204 -4.04 4.31 18.29
N PHE A 205 -5.11 4.23 17.50
CA PHE A 205 -5.86 3.02 17.20
C PHE A 205 -6.10 2.90 15.70
N VAL A 206 -5.75 1.76 15.13
CA VAL A 206 -5.96 1.46 13.70
C VAL A 206 -6.64 0.11 13.57
N VAL A 207 -7.83 0.09 12.96
CA VAL A 207 -8.63 -1.14 12.82
C VAL A 207 -8.09 -2.00 11.68
N GLY A 208 -7.64 -1.38 10.60
CA GLY A 208 -7.04 -2.06 9.47
C GLY A 208 -5.53 -2.22 9.63
N ASP A 209 -4.83 -2.01 8.54
CA ASP A 209 -3.39 -2.13 8.41
C ASP A 209 -2.70 -0.80 8.74
N PHE A 210 -1.55 -0.88 9.42
CA PHE A 210 -0.67 0.27 9.64
C PHE A 210 0.68 0.01 8.97
N SER A 211 1.01 0.84 7.99
CA SER A 211 2.29 0.77 7.28
C SER A 211 3.10 2.03 7.54
N CYS A 212 4.32 1.86 8.04
CA CYS A 212 5.32 2.92 8.15
C CYS A 212 6.62 2.56 7.41
N ALA A 213 6.62 1.51 6.59
CA ALA A 213 7.81 0.95 5.97
C ALA A 213 8.65 1.99 5.20
N GLY A 214 9.96 1.79 5.12
CA GLY A 214 10.82 2.64 4.27
C GLY A 214 11.02 4.08 4.79
N ASN A 215 10.87 4.31 6.10
CA ASN A 215 11.20 5.58 6.76
C ASN A 215 12.55 5.52 7.51
N GLN A 216 12.93 6.58 8.21
CA GLN A 216 14.19 6.70 8.96
C GLN A 216 14.01 6.47 10.47
N LEU A 217 13.05 5.63 10.87
CA LEU A 217 12.73 5.38 12.28
C LEU A 217 13.89 4.70 13.02
N THR A 218 14.13 5.15 14.25
CA THR A 218 15.05 4.51 15.20
C THR A 218 14.33 3.90 16.41
N SER A 219 13.05 4.24 16.59
CA SER A 219 12.13 3.61 17.53
C SER A 219 10.69 3.72 17.01
N LEU A 220 9.80 2.85 17.49
CA LEU A 220 8.38 2.88 17.16
C LEU A 220 7.56 3.72 18.16
N LYS A 221 8.22 4.48 19.04
CA LYS A 221 7.54 5.32 20.02
C LYS A 221 6.70 6.38 19.30
N GLY A 222 5.47 6.55 19.78
CA GLY A 222 4.49 7.48 19.21
C GLY A 222 3.56 6.83 18.21
N GLY A 223 3.86 5.60 17.77
CA GLY A 223 2.99 4.82 16.89
C GLY A 223 1.72 4.31 17.57
N PRO A 224 0.84 3.64 16.80
CA PRO A 224 -0.40 3.09 17.33
C PRO A 224 -0.16 2.09 18.45
N VAL A 225 -1.05 2.09 19.43
CA VAL A 225 -1.01 1.18 20.59
C VAL A 225 -1.60 -0.18 20.23
N GLU A 226 -2.63 -0.19 19.39
CA GLU A 226 -3.36 -1.37 18.91
C GLU A 226 -3.57 -1.28 17.40
N VAL A 227 -3.25 -2.37 16.71
CA VAL A 227 -3.49 -2.53 15.27
C VAL A 227 -4.19 -3.86 15.03
N TYR A 228 -5.41 -3.84 14.52
CA TYR A 228 -6.19 -5.09 14.37
C TYR A 228 -5.90 -5.82 13.05
N GLY A 229 -5.33 -5.14 12.06
CA GLY A 229 -4.80 -5.73 10.83
C GLY A 229 -3.30 -6.04 10.91
N ASN A 230 -2.58 -5.70 9.84
CA ASN A 230 -1.15 -5.87 9.67
C ASN A 230 -0.39 -4.64 10.19
N PHE A 231 0.81 -4.87 10.72
CA PHE A 231 1.73 -3.82 11.13
C PHE A 231 3.05 -3.97 10.38
N ASP A 232 3.34 -3.04 9.48
CA ASP A 232 4.60 -3.01 8.72
C ASP A 232 5.51 -1.88 9.20
N CYS A 233 6.62 -2.28 9.81
CA CYS A 233 7.74 -1.43 10.21
C CYS A 233 9.05 -1.92 9.58
N SER A 234 8.99 -2.37 8.33
CA SER A 234 10.16 -2.83 7.60
C SER A 234 11.00 -1.69 7.03
N ASN A 235 12.27 -2.00 6.72
CA ASN A 235 13.17 -1.12 5.99
C ASN A 235 13.42 0.24 6.69
N HIS A 236 13.87 0.18 7.95
CA HIS A 236 14.34 1.35 8.70
C HIS A 236 15.73 1.12 9.31
N ASN A 237 16.05 1.89 10.35
CA ASN A 237 17.24 1.74 11.18
C ASN A 237 16.88 1.30 12.62
N LEU A 238 15.82 0.50 12.80
CA LEU A 238 15.41 0.05 14.13
C LEU A 238 16.46 -0.90 14.72
N THR A 239 16.89 -0.60 15.94
CA THR A 239 17.77 -1.48 16.75
C THR A 239 16.99 -2.21 17.85
N SER A 240 15.75 -1.80 18.10
CA SER A 240 14.80 -2.46 18.99
C SER A 240 13.37 -2.21 18.53
N LEU A 241 12.44 -3.10 18.91
CA LEU A 241 11.00 -2.94 18.65
C LEU A 241 10.28 -2.26 19.81
N LYS A 242 11.01 -1.48 20.62
CA LYS A 242 10.40 -0.74 21.72
C LYS A 242 9.42 0.30 21.14
N GLY A 243 8.19 0.25 21.64
CA GLY A 243 7.10 1.11 21.17
C GLY A 243 6.24 0.49 20.07
N ALA A 244 6.53 -0.75 19.64
CA ALA A 244 5.59 -1.49 18.80
C ALA A 244 4.22 -1.61 19.48
N PRO A 245 3.13 -1.76 18.70
CA PRO A 245 1.80 -2.02 19.23
C PRO A 245 1.80 -3.26 20.13
N LYS A 246 0.92 -3.25 21.13
CA LYS A 246 0.78 -4.38 22.07
C LYS A 246 0.05 -5.56 21.43
N GLU A 247 -0.87 -5.25 20.53
CA GLU A 247 -1.71 -6.20 19.81
C GLU A 247 -1.61 -5.93 18.31
N VAL A 248 -1.33 -7.00 17.56
CA VAL A 248 -1.34 -7.03 16.09
C VAL A 248 -2.13 -8.26 15.65
N GLY A 249 -3.31 -8.05 15.08
CA GLY A 249 -4.23 -9.14 14.73
C GLY A 249 -3.75 -9.97 13.53
N GLY A 250 -3.01 -9.35 12.61
CA GLY A 250 -2.53 -9.93 11.37
C GLY A 250 -1.02 -10.17 11.33
N TYR A 251 -0.38 -9.67 10.29
CA TYR A 251 1.04 -9.81 10.01
C TYR A 251 1.86 -8.74 10.72
N PHE A 252 2.93 -9.14 11.40
CA PHE A 252 3.93 -8.23 11.93
C PHE A 252 5.20 -8.32 11.07
N ASN A 253 5.48 -7.27 10.31
CA ASN A 253 6.68 -7.16 9.49
C ASN A 253 7.67 -6.17 10.11
N CYS A 254 8.84 -6.67 10.52
CA CYS A 254 9.96 -5.86 10.99
C CYS A 254 11.26 -6.16 10.22
N SER A 255 11.12 -6.67 9.00
CA SER A 255 12.26 -7.02 8.15
C SER A 255 13.09 -5.82 7.72
N GLY A 256 14.35 -6.04 7.30
CA GLY A 256 15.20 -4.97 6.77
C GLY A 256 15.55 -3.91 7.83
N ASN A 257 15.89 -4.35 9.04
CA ASN A 257 16.26 -3.47 10.15
C ASN A 257 17.63 -3.88 10.73
N GLN A 258 18.00 -3.30 11.87
CA GLN A 258 19.26 -3.58 12.58
C GLN A 258 19.00 -4.29 13.92
N LEU A 259 17.94 -5.11 13.99
CA LEU A 259 17.53 -5.77 15.23
C LEU A 259 18.52 -6.88 15.61
N THR A 260 18.92 -6.90 16.89
CA THR A 260 19.74 -7.96 17.49
C THR A 260 18.93 -8.92 18.37
N SER A 261 17.72 -8.52 18.74
CA SER A 261 16.70 -9.32 19.44
C SER A 261 15.31 -8.88 18.98
N LEU A 262 14.30 -9.70 19.26
CA LEU A 262 12.89 -9.41 19.00
C LEU A 262 12.19 -8.78 20.23
N ARG A 263 12.94 -8.36 21.25
CA ARG A 263 12.36 -7.71 22.44
C ARG A 263 11.53 -6.49 22.01
N GLY A 264 10.26 -6.51 22.39
CA GLY A 264 9.29 -5.46 22.06
C GLY A 264 8.26 -5.87 21.03
N THR A 265 8.38 -7.04 20.38
CA THR A 265 7.29 -7.56 19.53
C THR A 265 5.99 -7.75 20.33
N PRO A 266 4.82 -7.67 19.66
CA PRO A 266 3.54 -8.09 20.23
C PRO A 266 3.60 -9.52 20.79
N GLN A 267 2.78 -9.83 21.79
CA GLN A 267 2.78 -11.15 22.44
C GLN A 267 2.24 -12.26 21.53
N GLU A 268 1.23 -11.92 20.73
CA GLU A 268 0.66 -12.81 19.71
C GLU A 268 0.62 -12.08 18.37
N VAL A 269 0.94 -12.80 17.30
CA VAL A 269 0.84 -12.31 15.92
C VAL A 269 0.31 -13.40 15.01
N GLY A 270 -0.40 -13.01 13.94
CA GLY A 270 -0.80 -13.89 12.86
C GLY A 270 0.42 -14.48 12.15
N ASN A 271 1.15 -13.63 11.44
CA ASN A 271 2.41 -13.95 10.75
C ASN A 271 3.55 -13.09 11.33
N LEU A 272 4.79 -13.57 11.26
CA LEU A 272 5.97 -12.78 11.66
C LEU A 272 7.03 -12.82 10.57
N ASN A 273 7.46 -11.64 10.12
CA ASN A 273 8.66 -11.50 9.30
C ASN A 273 9.68 -10.62 10.01
N CYS A 274 10.80 -11.22 10.40
CA CYS A 274 11.95 -10.56 10.98
C CYS A 274 13.22 -10.82 10.14
N SER A 275 13.04 -11.07 8.84
CA SER A 275 14.15 -11.32 7.92
C SER A 275 15.07 -10.10 7.77
N ASN A 276 16.26 -10.28 7.22
CA ASN A 276 17.18 -9.18 6.90
C ASN A 276 17.46 -8.30 8.13
N ASN A 277 17.94 -8.93 9.20
CA ASN A 277 18.27 -8.29 10.48
C ASN A 277 19.62 -8.83 11.01
N GLN A 278 19.95 -8.53 12.27
CA GLN A 278 21.19 -8.96 12.91
C GLN A 278 20.93 -9.93 14.08
N LEU A 279 19.84 -10.70 14.01
CA LEU A 279 19.43 -11.60 15.08
C LEU A 279 20.44 -12.73 15.24
N THR A 280 20.88 -12.96 16.47
CA THR A 280 21.76 -14.09 16.85
C THR A 280 21.02 -15.17 17.64
N SER A 281 19.84 -14.83 18.16
CA SER A 281 18.92 -15.74 18.85
C SER A 281 17.47 -15.22 18.76
N PHE A 282 16.50 -16.04 19.16
CA PHE A 282 15.08 -15.67 19.25
C PHE A 282 14.71 -15.02 20.59
N GLU A 283 15.62 -14.24 21.16
CA GLU A 283 15.34 -13.50 22.38
C GLU A 283 14.20 -12.49 22.14
N GLY A 284 13.13 -12.59 22.93
CA GLY A 284 11.98 -11.69 22.84
C GLY A 284 10.97 -12.05 21.75
N ILE A 285 11.09 -13.21 21.10
CA ILE A 285 10.09 -13.70 20.14
C ILE A 285 8.67 -13.73 20.73
N PRO A 286 7.61 -13.47 19.93
CA PRO A 286 6.22 -13.63 20.39
C PRO A 286 5.95 -15.03 20.96
N ASP A 287 5.08 -15.09 21.97
CA ASP A 287 4.64 -16.35 22.58
C ASP A 287 3.88 -17.24 21.59
N LYS A 288 3.22 -16.60 20.62
CA LYS A 288 2.40 -17.28 19.61
C LYS A 288 2.51 -16.61 18.25
N ILE A 289 2.95 -17.41 17.28
CA ILE A 289 2.92 -17.09 15.84
C ILE A 289 1.96 -18.06 15.19
N GLN A 290 0.89 -17.55 14.58
CA GLN A 290 -0.23 -18.39 14.13
C GLN A 290 -0.06 -18.99 12.75
N GLY A 291 0.67 -18.35 11.85
CA GLY A 291 0.80 -18.69 10.44
C GLY A 291 2.26 -18.82 10.02
N ASP A 292 2.72 -17.93 9.16
CA ASP A 292 4.06 -17.88 8.57
C ASP A 292 5.07 -17.26 9.53
N PHE A 293 6.29 -17.81 9.52
CA PHE A 293 7.41 -17.28 10.25
C PHE A 293 8.64 -17.20 9.36
N ASP A 294 9.07 -15.98 9.04
CA ASP A 294 10.28 -15.70 8.28
C ASP A 294 11.33 -15.05 9.18
N CYS A 295 12.45 -15.75 9.37
CA CYS A 295 13.65 -15.26 10.04
C CYS A 295 14.90 -15.41 9.15
N SER A 296 14.69 -15.39 7.83
CA SER A 296 15.76 -15.49 6.85
C SER A 296 16.76 -14.34 6.92
N ASP A 297 17.94 -14.51 6.34
CA ASP A 297 18.95 -13.46 6.18
C ASP A 297 19.28 -12.75 7.52
N ASN A 298 19.75 -13.55 8.48
CA ASN A 298 20.11 -13.15 9.84
C ASN A 298 21.45 -13.80 10.26
N GLN A 299 21.82 -13.72 11.54
CA GLN A 299 23.07 -14.27 12.08
C GLN A 299 22.83 -15.45 13.05
N LEU A 300 21.70 -16.17 12.88
CA LEU A 300 21.30 -17.25 13.78
C LEU A 300 22.26 -18.44 13.65
N THR A 301 22.72 -18.95 14.79
CA THR A 301 23.55 -20.17 14.87
C THR A 301 22.78 -21.38 15.37
N SER A 302 21.57 -21.17 15.90
CA SER A 302 20.65 -22.21 16.36
C SER A 302 19.21 -21.74 16.21
N LEU A 303 18.29 -22.69 16.04
CA LEU A 303 16.86 -22.44 16.02
C LEU A 303 16.20 -22.55 17.40
N LYS A 304 17.00 -22.60 18.47
CA LYS A 304 16.49 -22.68 19.85
C LYS A 304 15.65 -21.43 20.16
N GLY A 305 14.40 -21.66 20.58
CA GLY A 305 13.44 -20.59 20.90
C GLY A 305 12.33 -20.43 19.88
N THR A 306 12.45 -21.05 18.70
CA THR A 306 11.36 -21.06 17.70
C THR A 306 10.08 -21.73 18.24
N PRO A 307 8.91 -21.38 17.70
CA PRO A 307 7.66 -22.06 18.03
C PRO A 307 7.76 -23.57 17.76
N LYS A 308 7.21 -24.39 18.67
CA LYS A 308 7.22 -25.86 18.50
C LYS A 308 6.44 -26.34 17.26
N LYS A 309 5.49 -25.53 16.78
CA LYS A 309 4.66 -25.80 15.61
C LYS A 309 4.46 -24.48 14.85
N VAL A 310 4.61 -24.52 13.54
CA VAL A 310 4.31 -23.41 12.63
C VAL A 310 3.17 -23.87 11.71
N LYS A 311 2.08 -23.09 11.62
CA LYS A 311 0.92 -23.50 10.80
C LYS A 311 1.04 -23.07 9.34
N GLY A 312 1.93 -22.14 9.03
CA GLY A 312 2.26 -21.71 7.69
C GLY A 312 3.65 -22.18 7.28
N ASN A 313 4.34 -21.32 6.53
CA ASN A 313 5.72 -21.47 6.10
C ASN A 313 6.70 -21.14 7.23
N PHE A 314 7.86 -21.80 7.23
CA PHE A 314 8.97 -21.44 8.10
C PHE A 314 10.24 -21.26 7.28
N ASP A 315 10.69 -20.02 7.14
CA ASP A 315 11.92 -19.66 6.43
C ASP A 315 13.02 -19.27 7.44
N CYS A 316 14.13 -19.99 7.39
CA CYS A 316 15.34 -19.72 8.16
C CYS A 316 16.59 -19.71 7.25
N SER A 317 16.39 -19.46 5.96
CA SER A 317 17.48 -19.38 4.98
C SER A 317 18.42 -18.22 5.28
N GLY A 318 19.63 -18.23 4.69
CA GLY A 318 20.54 -17.08 4.83
C GLY A 318 21.05 -16.86 6.26
N ASN A 319 21.31 -17.93 7.00
CA ASN A 319 21.77 -17.86 8.40
C ASN A 319 23.10 -18.60 8.60
N GLN A 320 23.55 -18.71 9.85
CA GLN A 320 24.82 -19.35 10.23
C GLN A 320 24.59 -20.73 10.87
N LEU A 321 23.48 -21.40 10.56
CA LEU A 321 23.08 -22.66 11.19
C LEU A 321 23.99 -23.81 10.76
N THR A 322 24.50 -24.59 11.71
CA THR A 322 25.28 -25.82 11.44
C THR A 322 24.49 -27.11 11.59
N SER A 323 23.34 -27.04 12.25
CA SER A 323 22.35 -28.11 12.39
C SER A 323 20.94 -27.51 12.48
N LEU A 324 19.90 -28.34 12.35
CA LEU A 324 18.51 -27.93 12.54
C LEU A 324 18.04 -28.05 14.00
N LYS A 325 18.98 -28.11 14.96
CA LYS A 325 18.66 -28.22 16.37
C LYS A 325 17.88 -27.01 16.86
N GLY A 326 16.75 -27.30 17.50
CA GLY A 326 15.83 -26.29 18.01
C GLY A 326 14.72 -25.91 17.03
N SER A 327 14.75 -26.44 15.80
CA SER A 327 13.71 -26.20 14.80
C SER A 327 12.31 -26.63 15.28
N PRO A 328 11.23 -26.05 14.70
CA PRO A 328 9.87 -26.50 14.97
C PRO A 328 9.72 -28.01 14.76
N LYS A 329 8.90 -28.70 15.54
CA LYS A 329 8.68 -30.14 15.34
C LYS A 329 7.78 -30.44 14.15
N LYS A 330 6.95 -29.47 13.76
CA LYS A 330 6.00 -29.57 12.66
C LYS A 330 5.83 -28.21 12.00
N VAL A 331 5.98 -28.20 10.69
CA VAL A 331 5.62 -27.08 9.81
C VAL A 331 4.54 -27.58 8.87
N LYS A 332 3.46 -26.82 8.71
CA LYS A 332 2.35 -27.22 7.83
C LYS A 332 2.56 -26.74 6.39
N GLY A 333 3.19 -25.59 6.18
CA GLY A 333 3.59 -25.09 4.87
C GLY A 333 4.99 -25.59 4.50
N ASN A 334 5.73 -24.73 3.80
CA ASN A 334 7.09 -24.97 3.33
C ASN A 334 8.10 -24.75 4.47
N PHE A 335 9.21 -25.48 4.40
CA PHE A 335 10.35 -25.29 5.30
C PHE A 335 11.59 -24.98 4.47
N ASN A 336 12.13 -23.77 4.61
CA ASN A 336 13.32 -23.32 3.89
C ASN A 336 14.52 -23.17 4.84
N CYS A 337 15.57 -23.94 4.59
CA CYS A 337 16.85 -23.87 5.30
C CYS A 337 18.05 -23.72 4.34
N SER A 338 17.81 -23.22 3.13
CA SER A 338 18.87 -22.92 2.16
C SER A 338 19.85 -21.85 2.67
N ARG A 339 21.00 -21.69 2.01
CA ARG A 339 21.98 -20.62 2.30
C ARG A 339 22.40 -20.58 3.78
N ASN A 340 22.83 -21.73 4.32
CA ASN A 340 23.26 -21.90 5.71
C ASN A 340 24.62 -22.62 5.78
N LYS A 341 25.05 -23.05 6.97
CA LYS A 341 26.30 -23.80 7.18
C LYS A 341 26.03 -25.24 7.63
N LEU A 342 24.89 -25.81 7.24
CA LEU A 342 24.44 -27.11 7.73
C LEU A 342 25.42 -28.20 7.32
N ILE A 343 25.92 -28.95 8.30
CA ILE A 343 26.70 -30.18 8.14
C ILE A 343 25.92 -31.42 8.57
N THR A 344 24.71 -31.21 9.07
CA THR A 344 23.80 -32.27 9.51
C THR A 344 22.38 -31.71 9.56
N LEU A 345 21.41 -32.60 9.41
CA LEU A 345 20.01 -32.31 9.64
C LEU A 345 19.55 -32.82 11.03
N GLU A 346 20.48 -33.08 11.94
CA GLU A 346 20.16 -33.50 13.31
C GLU A 346 19.31 -32.44 14.06
N GLY A 347 18.41 -32.93 14.92
CA GLY A 347 17.51 -32.09 15.72
C GLY A 347 16.27 -31.61 14.97
N ALA A 348 16.01 -32.20 13.78
CA ALA A 348 15.03 -31.72 12.81
C ALA A 348 13.54 -31.88 13.17
N LEU A 349 12.77 -31.02 12.50
CA LEU A 349 11.37 -31.20 12.12
C LEU A 349 11.02 -32.67 11.87
N LYS A 350 9.88 -33.10 12.41
CA LYS A 350 9.35 -34.45 12.16
C LYS A 350 8.43 -34.51 10.95
N LYS A 351 7.78 -33.39 10.63
CA LYS A 351 6.73 -33.32 9.60
C LYS A 351 6.68 -31.96 8.93
N ILE A 352 6.66 -31.99 7.61
CA ILE A 352 6.43 -30.85 6.72
C ILE A 352 5.21 -31.14 5.87
N GLY A 353 4.29 -30.18 5.79
CA GLY A 353 3.09 -30.32 4.97
C GLY A 353 3.24 -29.82 3.54
N GLY A 354 4.13 -28.86 3.29
CA GLY A 354 4.53 -28.39 1.97
C GLY A 354 5.90 -28.94 1.55
N ASP A 355 6.70 -28.08 0.93
CA ASP A 355 8.01 -28.40 0.37
C ASP A 355 9.14 -28.28 1.41
N PHE A 356 10.17 -29.11 1.26
CA PHE A 356 11.46 -28.94 1.94
C PHE A 356 12.44 -28.28 0.98
N ILE A 357 12.85 -27.07 1.30
CA ILE A 357 13.74 -26.25 0.47
C ILE A 357 15.11 -26.17 1.15
N THR A 358 16.14 -26.59 0.43
CA THR A 358 17.54 -26.56 0.86
C THR A 358 18.43 -26.18 -0.31
N GLY A 359 19.75 -26.26 -0.14
CA GLY A 359 20.76 -25.82 -1.10
C GLY A 359 21.69 -24.78 -0.49
N GLU A 360 22.87 -24.61 -1.08
CA GLU A 360 23.89 -23.66 -0.62
C GLU A 360 24.23 -23.83 0.88
N ASN A 361 24.44 -25.08 1.28
CA ASN A 361 24.86 -25.48 2.63
C ASN A 361 26.26 -26.11 2.60
N ALA A 362 26.88 -26.28 3.78
CA ALA A 362 28.21 -26.89 3.88
C ALA A 362 28.20 -28.36 3.43
N GLU A 363 27.13 -29.11 3.70
CA GLU A 363 26.86 -30.43 3.13
C GLU A 363 25.68 -30.37 2.14
N LYS A 364 25.77 -31.18 1.07
CA LYS A 364 24.65 -31.46 0.18
C LYS A 364 23.79 -32.59 0.73
N PHE A 365 22.53 -32.31 1.01
CA PHE A 365 21.57 -33.30 1.50
C PHE A 365 20.68 -33.79 0.36
N THR A 366 20.76 -35.04 -0.05
CA THR A 366 19.89 -35.59 -1.09
C THR A 366 18.45 -35.77 -0.59
N GLU A 367 17.48 -35.86 -1.50
CA GLU A 367 16.08 -36.11 -1.15
C GLU A 367 15.91 -37.35 -0.26
N GLU A 368 16.62 -38.44 -0.56
CA GLU A 368 16.57 -39.69 0.22
C GLU A 368 17.05 -39.46 1.66
N LYS A 369 18.15 -38.72 1.85
CA LYS A 369 18.67 -38.38 3.18
C LYS A 369 17.65 -37.56 3.98
N VAL A 370 17.01 -36.58 3.35
CA VAL A 370 16.01 -35.74 4.02
C VAL A 370 14.76 -36.55 4.38
N ARG A 371 14.23 -37.33 3.44
CA ARG A 371 13.03 -38.16 3.67
C ARG A 371 13.24 -39.28 4.69
N ALA A 372 14.49 -39.73 4.89
CA ALA A 372 14.83 -40.70 5.94
C ALA A 372 14.63 -40.16 7.37
N ILE A 373 14.67 -38.84 7.57
CA ILE A 373 14.59 -38.21 8.90
C ILE A 373 13.35 -37.34 9.10
N CYS A 374 12.71 -36.90 8.01
CA CYS A 374 11.56 -36.00 8.05
C CYS A 374 10.45 -36.48 7.10
N ASN A 375 9.21 -36.53 7.58
CA ASN A 375 8.07 -36.80 6.72
C ASN A 375 7.65 -35.53 5.96
N ILE A 376 8.02 -35.45 4.69
CA ILE A 376 7.70 -34.36 3.78
C ILE A 376 6.55 -34.77 2.89
N LYS A 377 5.46 -34.01 2.89
CA LYS A 377 4.31 -34.23 1.99
C LYS A 377 4.51 -33.67 0.59
N GLY A 378 5.15 -32.50 0.47
CA GLY A 378 5.44 -31.86 -0.81
C GLY A 378 6.72 -32.36 -1.44
N ASN A 379 7.32 -31.46 -2.22
CA ASN A 379 8.55 -31.69 -2.96
C ASN A 379 9.78 -31.46 -2.09
N TYR A 380 10.87 -32.12 -2.48
CA TYR A 380 12.20 -31.71 -2.08
C TYR A 380 12.73 -30.76 -3.17
N ILE A 381 13.25 -29.60 -2.77
CA ILE A 381 13.78 -28.58 -3.67
C ILE A 381 15.20 -28.23 -3.21
N ASP A 382 16.19 -28.42 -4.08
CA ASP A 382 17.56 -27.94 -3.90
C ASP A 382 17.75 -26.70 -4.79
N VAL A 383 17.80 -25.52 -4.17
CA VAL A 383 17.91 -24.24 -4.89
C VAL A 383 19.21 -24.12 -5.67
N SER A 384 20.25 -24.89 -5.32
CA SER A 384 21.51 -24.90 -6.07
C SER A 384 21.42 -25.60 -7.44
N LEU A 385 20.28 -26.22 -7.74
CA LEU A 385 20.01 -26.91 -8.99
C LEU A 385 18.99 -26.18 -9.88
N LEU A 386 18.46 -25.04 -9.41
CA LEU A 386 17.56 -24.21 -10.19
C LEU A 386 18.38 -23.30 -11.13
N PRO A 387 17.89 -23.05 -12.36
CA PRO A 387 18.60 -22.32 -13.40
C PRO A 387 18.80 -20.84 -13.12
#